data_AF-A0A7R9N2D7-F1
#
_entry.id   AF-A0A7R9N2D7-F1
#
_cell.length_a   1.000
_cell.length_b   1.000
_cell.length_c   1.000
_cell.angle_alpha   90.00
_cell.angle_beta   90.00
_cell.angle_gamma   90.00
#
_symmetry.space_group_name_H-M   'P 1'
#
loop_
_entity.id
_entity.type
_entity.pdbx_description
1 polymer ?
#
loop_
_entity_poly.entity_id
_entity_poly.type
_entity_poly.pdbx_seq_one_letter_code
_entity_poly.pdbx_strand_id
1 'polypeptide(L)' 'MEELPDNSVHLMVTSPPYNVGKEYDEDFTLKEYLSFLKTVWKEVYRVLVPGGRACINIANLGRKPYIPLACIYC' A
#
# COMPACT_ATOMS: atom_id res chain seq x y z
N MET A 1 13.61 -5.02 0.00
CA MET A 1 13.44 -5.08 1.47
C MET A 1 14.14 -6.28 2.08
N GLU A 2 14.79 -7.13 1.30
CA GLU A 2 15.62 -8.24 1.80
C GLU A 2 16.82 -7.71 2.62
N GLU A 3 17.23 -6.47 2.36
CA GLU A 3 18.24 -5.72 3.09
C GLU A 3 17.85 -5.34 4.53
N LEU A 4 16.56 -5.47 4.90
CA LEU A 4 16.06 -5.15 6.24
C LEU A 4 15.72 -6.41 7.03
N PRO A 5 16.26 -6.58 8.26
CA PRO A 5 15.85 -7.66 9.14
C PRO A 5 14.38 -7.57 9.55
N ASP A 6 13.82 -8.71 9.93
CA ASP A 6 12.48 -8.77 10.54
C ASP A 6 12.44 -7.90 11.81
N ASN A 7 11.30 -7.25 12.06
CA ASN A 7 11.07 -6.44 13.26
C ASN A 7 12.18 -5.41 13.54
N SER A 8 12.65 -4.69 12.52
CA SER A 8 13.72 -3.69 12.63
C SER A 8 13.25 -2.24 12.47
N VAL A 9 12.05 -2.04 11.92
CA VAL A 9 11.50 -0.73 11.57
C VAL A 9 10.40 -0.33 12.57
N HIS A 10 10.50 0.88 13.12
CA HIS A 10 9.52 1.40 14.09
C HIS A 10 8.37 2.19 13.42
N LEU A 11 8.68 2.87 12.32
CA LEU A 11 7.74 3.68 11.56
C LEU A 11 8.00 3.50 10.06
N MET A 12 6.96 3.12 9.34
CA MET A 12 6.93 3.14 7.88
C MET A 12 6.04 4.29 7.43
N VAL A 13 6.52 5.12 6.49
CA VAL A 13 5.72 6.15 5.83
C VAL A 13 5.81 5.93 4.33
N THR A 14 4.68 5.80 3.65
CA THR A 14 4.66 5.57 2.20
C THR A 14 3.46 6.22 1.50
N SER A 15 3.58 6.39 0.19
CA SER A 15 2.57 6.96 -0.71
C SER A 15 2.53 6.09 -1.97
N PRO A 16 1.82 4.94 -1.95
CA PRO A 16 1.83 4.02 -3.08
C PRO A 16 1.13 4.63 -4.31
N PRO A 17 1.37 4.07 -5.51
CA PRO A 17 0.61 4.43 -6.71
C PRO A 17 -0.91 4.37 -6.45
N TYR A 18 -1.71 5.23 -7.08
CA TYR A 18 -3.14 5.34 -6.77
C TYR A 18 -4.06 4.73 -7.83
N ASN A 19 -3.49 4.10 -8.87
CA ASN A 19 -4.23 3.52 -9.98
C ASN A 19 -5.22 4.53 -10.61
N VAL A 20 -4.73 5.77 -10.83
CA VAL A 20 -5.54 6.90 -11.32
C VAL A 20 -5.24 7.24 -12.79
N GLY A 21 -4.47 6.40 -13.49
CA GLY A 21 -4.15 6.57 -14.91
C GLY A 21 -3.28 7.81 -15.18
N LYS A 22 -2.42 8.19 -14.23
CA LYS A 22 -1.36 9.18 -14.50
C LYS A 22 -0.21 8.51 -15.26
N GLU A 23 0.63 9.29 -15.94
CA GLU A 23 1.78 8.79 -16.75
C GLU A 23 2.78 7.85 -16.04
N TYR A 24 2.68 7.68 -14.72
CA TYR A 24 3.49 6.76 -13.91
C TYR A 24 2.75 5.49 -13.45
N ASP A 25 1.43 5.42 -13.63
CA ASP A 25 0.64 4.23 -13.35
C ASP A 25 0.69 3.37 -14.61
N GLU A 26 1.36 2.21 -14.56
CA GLU A 26 1.01 1.13 -15.49
C GLU A 26 -0.49 0.85 -15.32
N ASP A 27 -1.19 0.56 -16.43
CA ASP A 27 -2.64 0.29 -16.44
C ASP A 27 -2.95 -1.04 -15.74
N PHE A 28 -2.77 -1.08 -14.42
CA PHE A 28 -3.13 -2.22 -13.61
C PHE A 28 -4.65 -2.36 -13.60
N THR A 29 -5.11 -3.56 -13.89
CA THR A 29 -6.45 -3.94 -13.45
C THR A 29 -6.53 -3.79 -11.93
N LEU A 30 -7.73 -3.53 -11.40
CA LEU A 30 -7.93 -3.45 -9.95
C LEU A 30 -7.35 -4.68 -9.20
N LYS A 31 -7.43 -5.86 -9.82
CA LYS A 31 -6.90 -7.10 -9.26
C LYS A 31 -5.37 -7.08 -9.15
N GLU A 32 -4.69 -6.63 -10.19
CA GLU A 32 -3.22 -6.52 -10.20
C GLU A 32 -2.75 -5.47 -9.21
N TYR A 33 -3.42 -4.31 -9.16
CA TYR A 33 -3.13 -3.27 -8.18
C TYR A 33 -3.27 -3.77 -6.74
N LEU A 34 -4.36 -4.46 -6.42
CA LEU A 34 -4.54 -5.06 -5.09
C LEU A 34 -3.51 -6.15 -4.78
N SER A 35 -3.10 -6.93 -5.79
CA SER A 35 -2.06 -7.95 -5.65
C SER A 35 -0.69 -7.33 -5.37
N PHE A 36 -0.34 -6.28 -6.11
CA PHE A 36 0.88 -5.50 -5.89
C PHE A 36 0.92 -4.94 -4.46
N LEU A 37 -0.14 -4.28 -4.03
CA LEU A 37 -0.25 -3.75 -2.67
C LEU A 37 -0.09 -4.83 -1.61
N LYS A 38 -0.72 -6.00 -1.77
CA LYS A 38 -0.57 -7.13 -0.83
C LYS A 38 0.88 -7.56 -0.66
N THR A 39 1.64 -7.63 -1.76
CA THR A 39 3.07 -7.96 -1.71
C THR A 39 3.87 -6.93 -0.91
N VAL A 40 3.62 -5.63 -1.14
CA VAL A 40 4.26 -4.55 -0.39
C VAL A 40 3.90 -4.62 1.10
N TRP A 41 2.62 -4.80 1.43
CA TRP A 41 2.16 -4.85 2.83
C TRP A 41 2.70 -6.05 3.59
N LYS A 42 2.92 -7.18 2.91
CA LYS A 42 3.56 -8.36 3.52
C LYS A 42 4.98 -8.05 3.97
N GLU A 43 5.77 -7.37 3.14
CA GLU A 43 7.14 -6.98 3.49
C GLU A 43 7.18 -5.90 4.57
N VAL A 44 6.29 -4.89 4.48
CA VAL A 44 6.14 -3.88 5.53
C VAL A 44 5.82 -4.52 6.88
N TYR A 45 4.89 -5.49 6.91
CA TYR A 45 4.55 -6.19 8.15
C TYR A 45 5.74 -6.99 8.70
N ARG A 46 6.50 -7.68 7.83
CA ARG A 46 7.68 -8.46 8.25
C ARG A 46 8.72 -7.59 8.93
N VAL A 47 9.01 -6.40 8.38
CA VAL A 47 10.08 -5.53 8.89
C VAL A 47 9.62 -4.64 10.05
N LEU A 48 8.32 -4.43 10.25
CA LEU A 48 7.80 -3.63 11.37
C LEU A 48 7.94 -4.36 12.70
N VAL A 49 8.38 -3.64 13.73
CA VAL A 49 8.37 -4.15 15.11
C VAL A 49 6.94 -4.39 15.60
N PRO A 50 6.73 -5.29 16.58
CA PRO A 50 5.47 -5.36 17.30
C PRO A 50 5.15 -4.00 17.93
N GLY A 51 3.97 -3.45 17.61
CA GLY A 51 3.56 -2.10 18.04
C GLY A 51 4.11 -0.95 17.18
N GLY A 52 4.87 -1.25 16.12
CA GLY A 52 5.30 -0.28 15.11
C GLY A 52 4.13 0.29 14.33
N ARG A 53 4.36 1.41 13.63
CA ARG A 53 3.30 2.15 12.91
C ARG A 53 3.55 2.16 11.41
N ALA A 54 2.48 1.93 10.65
CA ALA A 54 2.43 2.12 9.22
C ALA A 54 1.56 3.34 8.90
N CYS A 55 2.16 4.36 8.31
CA CYS A 55 1.48 5.57 7.86
C CYS A 55 1.42 5.57 6.33
N ILE A 56 0.21 5.44 5.80
CA ILE A 56 -0.03 5.35 4.35
C ILE A 56 -0.70 6.64 3.92
N ASN A 57 -0.03 7.40 3.06
CA ASN A 57 -0.62 8.53 2.37
C ASN A 57 -1.58 8.01 1.31
N ILE A 58 -2.85 8.36 1.45
CA ILE A 58 -3.91 7.96 0.53
C ILE A 58 -4.46 9.21 -0.16
N ALA A 59 -4.42 9.23 -1.49
CA ALA A 59 -5.13 10.25 -2.24
C ALA A 59 -6.63 9.95 -2.32
N ASN A 60 -7.44 11.00 -2.13
CA ASN A 60 -8.87 11.01 -2.44
C ASN A 60 -9.11 11.59 -3.84
N LEU A 61 -8.30 11.18 -4.82
CA LEU A 61 -8.39 11.68 -6.19
C LEU A 61 -9.12 10.65 -7.06
N GLY A 62 -10.24 11.07 -7.66
CA GLY A 62 -10.76 10.55 -8.93
C GLY A 62 -10.85 9.03 -9.15
N ARG A 63 -11.25 8.23 -8.15
CA ARG A 63 -11.41 6.77 -8.32
C ARG A 63 -12.61 6.45 -9.22
N LYS A 64 -12.39 5.66 -10.28
CA LYS A 64 -13.45 5.12 -11.15
C LYS A 64 -13.38 3.58 -11.16
N PRO A 65 -14.32 2.85 -10.53
CA PRO A 65 -15.41 3.33 -9.66
C PRO A 65 -14.90 3.73 -8.26
N TYR A 66 -15.67 4.58 -7.58
CA TYR A 66 -15.38 4.98 -6.19
C TYR A 66 -15.69 3.83 -5.23
N ILE A 67 -14.65 3.26 -4.62
CA ILE A 67 -14.79 2.31 -3.51
C ILE A 67 -14.17 2.97 -2.25
N PRO A 68 -14.97 3.25 -1.21
CA PRO A 68 -14.44 3.69 0.08
C PRO A 68 -13.48 2.65 0.65
N LEU A 69 -12.33 3.09 1.17
CA LEU A 69 -11.38 2.18 1.84
C LEU A 69 -12.01 1.51 3.07
N ALA A 70 -12.95 2.19 3.73
CA ALA A 70 -13.73 1.60 4.83
C ALA A 70 -14.53 0.37 4.41
N CYS A 71 -14.87 0.22 3.12
CA CYS A 71 -15.61 -0.94 2.62
C CYS A 71 -14.72 -2.13 2.25
N ILE A 72 -13.39 -1.99 2.25
CA ILE A 72 -12.44 -3.06 1.84
C ILE A 72 -11.91 -3.86 3.04
N TYR A 73 -12.17 -3.40 4.27
CA TYR A 73 -11.69 -4.01 5.51
C TYR A 73 -12.81 -4.55 6.44
N CYS A 74 -14.02 -4.78 5.92
CA CYS A 74 -15.05 -5.58 6.59
C CYS A 74 -14.98 -7.04 6.13
#